data_AF-A0A6V2AWQ9-F1
#
_entry.id   AF-A0A6V2AWQ9-F1
#
_cell.length_a   1.000
_cell.length_b   1.000
_cell.length_c   1.000
_cell.angle_alpha   90.00
_cell.angle_beta   90.00
_cell.angle_gamma   90.00
#
_symmetry.space_group_name_H-M   'P 1'
#
loop_
_entity.id
_entity.type
_entity.pdbx_description
1 polymer ?
#
loop_
_entity_poly.entity_id
_entity_poly.type
_entity_poly.pdbx_seq_one_letter_code
_entity_poly.pdbx_strand_id
1 'polypeptide(L)'
;MKQKEQADALAQDWYQRAQLALQKENETLAREALNRRQQQVDIAAGLQQQIDNQAAAVDKLYEGMQALEAKILEAKAKKDQMVARARTAQSTQQVNDMLSGISGKTSMDAFTRMEEKVESLEAAAEVSAEMGMVNNALPGSSSIEQEFALLEAGSAVEDELASMKKNLLSGSSSSGSKNSDVDDELAKLKKDAGL
;
A
#
# COMPACT_ATOMS: atom_id res chain seq x y z
N MET A 1 31.13 5.15 -20.31
CA MET A 1 32.33 4.32 -20.57
C MET A 1 32.52 4.00 -22.05
N LYS A 2 31.63 3.28 -22.73
CA LYS A 2 31.78 2.94 -24.17
C LYS A 2 32.10 4.13 -25.10
N GLN A 3 31.43 5.26 -24.92
CA GLN A 3 31.69 6.47 -25.72
C GLN A 3 33.11 7.04 -25.51
N LYS A 4 33.62 6.98 -24.27
CA LYS A 4 34.99 7.41 -23.97
C LYS A 4 36.00 6.48 -24.64
N GLU A 5 35.82 5.18 -24.52
CA GLU A 5 36.67 4.17 -25.16
C GLU A 5 36.69 4.33 -26.69
N GLN A 6 35.54 4.65 -27.30
CA GLN A 6 35.45 4.96 -28.72
C GLN A 6 36.23 6.24 -29.07
N ALA A 7 36.10 7.31 -28.29
CA ALA A 7 36.87 8.55 -28.50
C ALA A 7 38.38 8.31 -28.35
N ASP A 8 38.80 7.54 -27.34
CA ASP A 8 40.20 7.16 -27.14
C ASP A 8 40.75 6.31 -28.31
N ALA A 9 39.96 5.36 -28.80
CA ALA A 9 40.33 4.55 -29.97
C ALA A 9 40.47 5.39 -31.25
N LEU A 10 39.54 6.33 -31.47
CA LEU A 10 39.61 7.27 -32.59
C LEU A 10 40.83 8.21 -32.46
N ALA A 11 41.15 8.67 -31.25
CA ALA A 11 42.35 9.47 -31.00
C ALA A 11 43.63 8.69 -31.35
N GLN A 12 43.69 7.40 -31.05
CA GLN A 12 44.80 6.53 -31.43
C GLN A 12 44.88 6.31 -32.95
N ASP A 13 43.75 6.11 -33.63
CA ASP A 13 43.72 6.01 -35.09
C ASP A 13 44.23 7.29 -35.76
N TRP A 14 43.77 8.47 -35.31
CA TRP A 14 44.30 9.76 -35.80
C TRP A 14 45.79 9.93 -35.52
N TYR A 15 46.29 9.42 -34.41
CA TYR A 15 47.72 9.41 -34.10
C TYR A 15 48.52 8.55 -35.08
N GLN A 16 48.06 7.33 -35.38
CA GLN A 16 48.68 6.45 -36.37
C GLN A 16 48.66 7.08 -37.77
N ARG A 17 47.55 7.71 -38.16
CA ARG A 17 47.43 8.45 -39.43
C ARG A 17 48.40 9.62 -39.52
N ALA A 18 48.58 10.35 -38.42
CA ALA A 18 49.57 11.43 -38.35
C ALA A 18 51.00 10.89 -38.53
N GLN A 19 51.35 9.77 -37.90
CA GLN A 19 52.65 9.12 -38.09
C GLN A 19 52.88 8.69 -39.54
N LEU A 20 51.87 8.08 -40.19
CA LEU A 20 51.94 7.68 -41.59
C LEU A 20 52.08 8.88 -42.53
N ALA A 21 51.41 10.00 -42.22
CA ALA A 21 51.55 11.24 -42.98
C ALA A 21 52.96 11.83 -42.86
N LEU A 22 53.58 11.79 -41.68
CA LEU A 22 54.97 12.21 -41.47
C LEU A 22 55.98 11.32 -42.18
N GLN A 23 55.76 10.00 -42.21
CA GLN A 23 56.60 9.07 -42.97
C GLN A 23 56.59 9.34 -44.48
N LYS A 24 55.50 9.93 -44.98
CA LYS A 24 55.35 10.35 -46.38
C LYS A 24 55.72 11.82 -46.60
N GLU A 25 56.40 12.45 -45.63
CA GLU A 25 56.84 13.84 -45.66
C GLU A 25 55.68 14.86 -45.88
N ASN A 26 54.44 14.48 -45.58
CA ASN A 26 53.28 15.34 -45.69
C ASN A 26 52.91 15.96 -44.34
N GLU A 27 53.62 17.02 -43.98
CA GLU A 27 53.43 17.73 -42.71
C GLU A 27 52.04 18.36 -42.55
N THR A 28 51.45 18.84 -43.65
CA THR A 28 50.13 19.50 -43.61
C THR A 28 49.05 18.51 -43.17
N LEU A 29 49.06 17.30 -43.76
CA LEU A 29 48.14 16.24 -43.39
C LEU A 29 48.40 15.71 -41.97
N ALA A 30 49.68 15.64 -41.56
CA ALA A 30 50.04 15.26 -40.20
C ALA A 30 49.52 16.25 -39.15
N ARG A 31 49.64 17.57 -39.40
CA ARG A 31 49.08 18.61 -38.52
C ARG A 31 47.56 18.50 -38.41
N GLU A 32 46.86 18.28 -39.53
CA GLU A 32 45.41 18.11 -39.51
C GLU A 32 44.99 16.87 -38.71
N ALA A 33 45.67 15.73 -38.91
CA ALA A 33 45.42 14.51 -38.16
C ALA A 33 45.67 14.70 -36.65
N LEU A 34 46.73 15.42 -36.27
CA LEU A 34 46.99 15.77 -34.87
C LEU A 34 45.94 16.72 -34.29
N ASN A 35 45.41 17.66 -35.07
CA ASN A 35 44.32 18.53 -34.62
C ASN A 35 43.06 17.70 -34.33
N ARG A 36 42.69 16.79 -35.24
CA ARG A 36 41.56 15.87 -35.04
C ARG A 36 41.77 14.95 -33.83
N ARG A 37 42.99 14.45 -33.63
CA ARG A 37 43.36 13.70 -32.42
C ARG A 37 43.10 14.54 -31.17
N GLN A 38 43.57 15.78 -31.14
CA GLN A 38 43.41 16.65 -29.97
C GLN A 38 41.93 16.83 -29.62
N GLN A 39 41.08 17.06 -30.62
CA GLN A 39 39.63 17.15 -30.42
C GLN A 39 39.05 15.88 -29.77
N GLN A 40 39.48 14.69 -30.21
CA GLN A 40 39.03 13.43 -29.59
C GLN A 40 39.54 13.25 -28.16
N VAL A 41 40.77 13.67 -27.87
CA VAL A 41 41.33 13.65 -26.51
C VAL A 41 40.55 14.58 -25.59
N ASP A 42 40.20 15.78 -26.05
CA ASP A 42 39.43 16.74 -25.27
C ASP A 42 38.02 16.20 -24.97
N ILE A 43 37.38 15.55 -25.95
CA ILE A 43 36.09 14.86 -25.78
C ILE A 43 36.23 13.73 -24.74
N ALA A 44 37.25 12.88 -24.85
CA ALA A 44 37.47 11.77 -23.93
C ALA A 44 37.75 12.27 -22.49
N ALA A 45 38.49 13.37 -22.34
CA ALA A 45 38.74 14.00 -21.05
C ALA A 45 37.45 14.55 -20.42
N GLY A 46 36.60 15.22 -21.20
CA GLY A 46 35.29 15.68 -20.74
C GLY A 46 34.37 14.52 -20.32
N LEU A 47 34.35 13.44 -21.10
CA LEU A 47 33.60 12.22 -20.76
C LEU A 47 34.14 11.55 -19.48
N GLN A 48 35.46 11.57 -19.26
CA GLN A 48 36.05 11.04 -18.03
C GLN A 48 35.58 11.82 -16.81
N GLN A 49 35.62 13.16 -16.87
CA GLN A 49 35.11 14.00 -15.77
C GLN A 49 33.63 13.73 -15.48
N GLN A 50 32.82 13.54 -16.52
CA GLN A 50 31.41 13.18 -16.34
C GLN A 50 31.23 11.81 -15.68
N ILE A 51 32.08 10.83 -16.01
CA ILE A 51 32.07 9.50 -15.38
C ILE A 51 32.45 9.63 -13.91
N ASP A 52 33.51 10.38 -13.58
CA ASP A 52 33.98 10.55 -12.21
C ASP A 52 32.94 11.24 -11.33
N ASN A 53 32.30 12.29 -11.86
CA ASN A 53 31.21 12.98 -11.16
C ASN A 53 30.00 12.06 -10.92
N GLN A 54 29.67 11.21 -11.89
CA GLN A 54 28.58 10.24 -11.74
C GLN A 54 28.94 9.14 -10.72
N ALA A 55 30.17 8.65 -10.73
CA ALA A 55 30.65 7.67 -9.77
C ALA A 55 30.53 8.21 -8.33
N ALA A 56 31.05 9.43 -8.10
CA ALA A 56 30.93 10.09 -6.79
C ALA A 56 29.46 10.33 -6.37
N ALA A 57 28.58 10.65 -7.31
CA ALA A 57 27.15 10.80 -7.02
C ALA A 57 26.50 9.47 -6.64
N VAL A 58 26.86 8.37 -7.31
CA VAL A 58 26.38 7.02 -6.98
C VAL A 58 26.87 6.59 -5.61
N ASP A 59 28.14 6.83 -5.27
CA ASP A 59 28.69 6.50 -3.95
C ASP A 59 27.93 7.24 -2.85
N LYS A 60 27.69 8.54 -3.02
CA LYS A 60 26.90 9.34 -2.07
C LYS A 60 25.45 8.85 -1.94
N LEU A 61 24.83 8.45 -3.04
CA LEU A 61 23.47 7.87 -3.02
C LEU A 61 23.45 6.53 -2.27
N TYR A 62 24.48 5.71 -2.45
CA TYR A 62 24.61 4.43 -1.77
C TYR A 62 24.80 4.60 -0.26
N GLU A 63 25.68 5.51 0.16
CA GLU A 63 25.85 5.88 1.57
C GLU A 63 24.54 6.41 2.17
N GLY A 64 23.84 7.29 1.43
CA GLY A 64 22.54 7.81 1.82
C GLY A 64 21.48 6.72 1.97
N MET A 65 21.46 5.73 1.07
CA MET A 65 20.57 4.58 1.12
C MET A 65 20.81 3.74 2.38
N GLN A 66 22.07 3.41 2.68
CA GLN A 66 22.42 2.65 3.89
C GLN A 66 22.01 3.39 5.16
N ALA A 67 22.26 4.70 5.22
CA ALA A 67 21.85 5.53 6.36
C ALA A 67 20.32 5.57 6.52
N LEU A 68 19.57 5.63 5.43
CA LEU A 68 18.11 5.56 5.45
C LEU A 68 17.62 4.19 5.90
N GLU A 69 18.23 3.10 5.43
CA GLU A 69 17.90 1.74 5.85
C GLU A 69 18.12 1.55 7.35
N ALA A 70 19.24 2.03 7.88
CA ALA A 70 19.52 2.04 9.32
C ALA A 70 18.46 2.82 10.11
N LYS A 71 18.08 4.02 9.65
CA LYS A 71 17.01 4.82 10.27
C LYS A 71 15.64 4.13 10.21
N ILE A 72 15.34 3.42 9.13
CA ILE A 72 14.10 2.65 9.01
C ILE A 72 14.07 1.52 10.04
N LEU A 73 15.18 0.80 10.22
CA LEU A 73 15.29 -0.26 11.23
C LEU A 73 15.12 0.31 12.65
N GLU A 74 15.79 1.43 12.96
CA GLU A 74 15.63 2.13 14.24
C GLU A 74 14.18 2.57 14.47
N ALA A 75 13.55 3.18 13.47
CA ALA A 75 12.16 3.62 13.55
C ALA A 75 11.18 2.46 13.75
N LYS A 76 11.41 1.30 13.10
CA LYS A 76 10.63 0.08 13.30
C LYS A 76 10.77 -0.43 14.73
N ALA A 77 12.00 -0.54 15.24
CA ALA A 77 12.25 -0.96 16.63
C ALA A 77 11.56 -0.03 17.64
N LYS A 78 11.65 1.30 17.42
CA LYS A 78 10.97 2.29 18.26
C LYS A 78 9.45 2.16 18.20
N LYS A 79 8.87 1.93 17.01
CA LYS A 79 7.44 1.65 16.86
C LYS A 79 7.04 0.42 17.67
N ASP A 80 7.77 -0.69 17.55
CA ASP A 80 7.44 -1.94 18.24
C ASP A 80 7.54 -1.78 19.75
N GLN A 81 8.54 -1.03 20.24
CA GLN A 81 8.65 -0.65 21.64
C GLN A 81 7.45 0.20 22.11
N MET A 82 6.99 1.17 21.30
CA MET A 82 5.82 1.99 21.64
C MET A 82 4.53 1.17 21.66
N VAL A 83 4.37 0.22 20.74
CA VAL A 83 3.23 -0.71 20.74
C VAL A 83 3.23 -1.58 22.00
N ALA A 84 4.39 -2.13 22.39
CA ALA A 84 4.51 -2.93 23.61
C ALA A 84 4.18 -2.11 24.87
N ARG A 85 4.68 -0.87 24.95
CA ARG A 85 4.35 0.06 26.04
C ARG A 85 2.86 0.39 26.08
N ALA A 86 2.24 0.67 24.94
CA ALA A 86 0.81 0.96 24.86
C ALA A 86 -0.04 -0.24 25.32
N ARG A 87 0.29 -1.46 24.89
CA ARG A 87 -0.38 -2.69 25.35
C ARG A 87 -0.24 -2.89 26.86
N THR A 88 0.95 -2.64 27.41
CA THR A 88 1.19 -2.74 28.85
C THR A 88 0.37 -1.69 29.60
N ALA A 89 0.39 -0.42 29.16
CA ALA A 89 -0.38 0.65 29.77
C ALA A 89 -1.89 0.37 29.73
N GLN A 90 -2.41 -0.15 28.61
CA GLN A 90 -3.81 -0.55 28.48
C GLN A 90 -4.16 -1.70 29.45
N SER A 91 -3.30 -2.70 29.58
CA SER A 91 -3.51 -3.80 30.53
C SER A 91 -3.46 -3.31 31.98
N THR A 92 -2.50 -2.46 32.34
CA THR A 92 -2.43 -1.84 33.67
C THR A 92 -3.65 -0.99 33.95
N GLN A 93 -4.14 -0.22 32.98
CA GLN A 93 -5.36 0.56 33.11
C GLN A 93 -6.56 -0.36 33.35
N GLN A 94 -6.74 -1.42 32.56
CA GLN A 94 -7.83 -2.38 32.76
C GLN A 94 -7.77 -3.04 34.15
N VAL A 95 -6.58 -3.46 34.60
CA VAL A 95 -6.39 -4.03 35.94
C VAL A 95 -6.72 -3.01 37.03
N ASN A 96 -6.30 -1.75 36.87
CA ASN A 96 -6.61 -0.68 37.81
C ASN A 96 -8.10 -0.32 37.80
N ASP A 97 -8.77 -0.34 36.65
CA ASP A 97 -10.22 -0.11 36.54
C ASP A 97 -10.98 -1.24 37.23
N MET A 98 -10.57 -2.50 37.03
CA MET A 98 -11.11 -3.66 37.75
C MET A 98 -10.84 -3.57 39.25
N LEU A 99 -9.63 -3.18 39.67
CA LEU A 99 -9.26 -3.05 41.08
C LEU A 99 -9.94 -1.86 41.74
N SER A 100 -10.16 -0.75 41.04
CA SER A 100 -10.97 0.39 41.48
C SER A 100 -12.42 -0.04 41.68
N GLY A 101 -12.95 -0.86 40.76
CA GLY A 101 -14.24 -1.54 40.93
C GLY A 101 -14.32 -2.49 42.13
N ILE A 102 -13.17 -2.95 42.65
CA ILE A 102 -13.07 -3.87 43.79
C ILE A 102 -12.70 -3.17 45.12
N SER A 103 -11.92 -2.08 45.09
CA SER A 103 -11.33 -1.45 46.29
C SER A 103 -12.11 -0.26 46.85
N GLY A 104 -13.10 0.25 46.09
CA GLY A 104 -14.09 1.19 46.62
C GLY A 104 -15.11 0.45 47.49
N LYS A 105 -14.84 0.35 48.80
CA LYS A 105 -15.76 -0.07 49.88
C LYS A 105 -16.94 -0.98 49.48
N THR A 106 -16.77 -2.23 49.92
CA THR A 106 -17.80 -3.17 50.40
C THR A 106 -18.54 -3.94 49.31
N SER A 107 -18.40 -5.26 49.39
CA SER A 107 -19.27 -6.28 48.81
C SER A 107 -20.77 -5.96 48.92
N MET A 108 -21.17 -5.09 49.85
CA MET A 108 -22.49 -4.50 49.98
C MET A 108 -22.94 -3.67 48.78
N ASP A 109 -22.12 -2.78 48.19
CA ASP A 109 -22.55 -1.94 47.05
C ASP A 109 -22.72 -2.77 45.77
N ALA A 110 -21.89 -3.80 45.59
CA ALA A 110 -22.07 -4.79 44.53
C ALA A 110 -23.32 -5.65 44.76
N PHE A 111 -23.62 -5.97 46.03
CA PHE A 111 -24.86 -6.66 46.43
C PHE A 111 -26.08 -5.77 46.18
N THR A 112 -26.05 -4.48 46.56
CA THR A 112 -27.12 -3.51 46.35
C THR A 112 -27.39 -3.27 44.85
N ARG A 113 -26.35 -3.19 44.01
CA ARG A 113 -26.55 -3.12 42.55
C ARG A 113 -27.13 -4.40 41.95
N MET A 114 -26.82 -5.56 42.54
CA MET A 114 -27.40 -6.83 42.13
C MET A 114 -28.85 -6.94 42.63
N GLU A 115 -29.15 -6.46 43.83
CA GLU A 115 -30.48 -6.36 44.43
C GLU A 115 -31.37 -5.40 43.64
N GLU A 116 -30.93 -4.18 43.31
CA GLU A 116 -31.65 -3.25 42.42
C GLU A 116 -31.89 -3.85 41.02
N LYS A 117 -30.93 -4.63 40.52
CA LYS A 117 -31.09 -5.31 39.23
C LYS A 117 -32.06 -6.48 39.29
N VAL A 118 -32.12 -7.20 40.40
CA VAL A 118 -33.10 -8.26 40.63
C VAL A 118 -34.49 -7.64 40.87
N GLU A 119 -34.60 -6.61 41.69
CA GLU A 119 -35.84 -5.88 41.96
C GLU A 119 -36.40 -5.26 40.68
N SER A 120 -35.57 -4.66 39.82
CA SER A 120 -36.04 -4.16 38.53
C SER A 120 -36.43 -5.27 37.56
N LEU A 121 -35.79 -6.44 37.62
CA LEU A 121 -36.19 -7.61 36.82
C LEU A 121 -37.47 -8.26 37.36
N GLU A 122 -37.67 -8.28 38.68
CA GLU A 122 -38.90 -8.74 39.34
C GLU A 122 -40.04 -7.78 39.04
N ALA A 123 -39.83 -6.46 39.16
CA ALA A 123 -40.80 -5.44 38.77
C ALA A 123 -41.12 -5.51 37.26
N ALA A 124 -40.12 -5.71 36.40
CA ALA A 124 -40.35 -5.91 34.97
C ALA A 124 -41.09 -7.23 34.68
N ALA A 125 -40.81 -8.30 35.44
CA ALA A 125 -41.52 -9.57 35.35
C ALA A 125 -42.96 -9.43 35.86
N GLU A 126 -43.20 -8.68 36.93
CA GLU A 126 -44.50 -8.40 37.51
C GLU A 126 -45.33 -7.50 36.58
N VAL A 127 -44.73 -6.45 36.01
CA VAL A 127 -45.33 -5.66 34.92
C VAL A 127 -45.57 -6.53 33.69
N SER A 128 -44.70 -7.46 33.33
CA SER A 128 -44.96 -8.36 32.20
C SER A 128 -46.07 -9.37 32.48
N ALA A 129 -46.22 -9.81 33.73
CA ALA A 129 -47.29 -10.69 34.19
C ALA A 129 -48.62 -9.92 34.27
N GLU A 130 -48.59 -8.67 34.74
CA GLU A 130 -49.73 -7.75 34.77
C GLU A 130 -50.12 -7.33 33.35
N MET A 131 -49.17 -7.00 32.48
CA MET A 131 -49.40 -6.71 31.05
C MET A 131 -49.85 -7.96 30.30
N GLY A 132 -49.38 -9.15 30.68
CA GLY A 132 -49.88 -10.45 30.21
C GLY A 132 -51.32 -10.72 30.66
N MET A 133 -51.68 -10.28 31.87
CA MET A 133 -53.06 -10.30 32.38
C MET A 133 -53.94 -9.25 31.68
N VAL A 134 -53.41 -8.05 31.41
CA VAL A 134 -54.09 -6.96 30.70
C VAL A 134 -54.28 -7.29 29.22
N ASN A 135 -53.33 -7.99 28.59
CA ASN A 135 -53.48 -8.51 27.22
C ASN A 135 -54.56 -9.60 27.11
N ASN A 136 -54.93 -10.25 28.21
CA ASN A 136 -56.06 -11.18 28.24
C ASN A 136 -57.39 -10.49 28.62
N ALA A 137 -57.36 -9.19 28.97
CA ALA A 137 -58.52 -8.40 29.38
C ALA A 137 -58.98 -7.37 28.32
N LEU A 138 -58.25 -7.20 27.20
CA LEU A 138 -58.65 -6.31 26.11
C LEU A 138 -58.83 -7.08 24.79
N PRO A 139 -60.07 -7.31 24.33
CA PRO A 139 -60.31 -7.98 23.06
C PRO A 139 -60.02 -7.00 21.91
N GLY A 140 -58.86 -7.14 21.24
CA GLY A 140 -58.65 -6.49 19.93
C GLY A 140 -57.23 -6.15 19.47
N SER A 141 -56.17 -6.32 20.26
CA SER A 141 -54.83 -5.81 19.90
C SER A 141 -53.92 -6.80 19.15
N SER A 142 -54.31 -8.06 18.95
CA SER A 142 -53.46 -9.07 18.31
C SER A 142 -53.41 -9.02 16.77
N SER A 143 -54.06 -8.04 16.13
CA SER A 143 -54.26 -8.03 14.67
C SER A 143 -53.25 -7.17 13.89
N ILE A 144 -52.74 -6.07 14.47
CA ILE A 144 -51.94 -5.08 13.72
C ILE A 144 -50.46 -5.47 13.65
N GLU A 145 -49.87 -5.91 14.76
CA GLU A 145 -48.48 -6.40 14.80
C GLU A 145 -48.26 -7.63 13.90
N GLN A 146 -49.27 -8.50 13.75
CA GLN A 146 -49.20 -9.65 12.85
C GLN A 146 -49.24 -9.24 11.37
N GLU A 147 -50.04 -8.22 11.01
CA GLU A 147 -50.05 -7.67 9.65
C GLU A 147 -48.72 -6.98 9.30
N PHE A 148 -48.10 -6.27 10.25
CA PHE A 148 -46.76 -5.69 10.05
C PHE A 148 -45.66 -6.76 9.93
N ALA A 149 -45.70 -7.82 10.75
CA ALA A 149 -44.74 -8.92 10.65
C ALA A 149 -44.82 -9.67 9.31
N LEU A 150 -46.02 -9.80 8.73
CA LEU A 150 -46.24 -10.39 7.39
C LEU A 150 -45.73 -9.49 6.25
N LEU A 151 -45.83 -8.17 6.40
CA LEU A 151 -45.30 -7.19 5.44
C LEU A 151 -43.77 -7.07 5.49
N GLU A 152 -43.17 -7.12 6.68
CA GLU A 152 -41.71 -7.11 6.86
C GLU A 152 -41.06 -8.41 6.38
N ALA A 153 -41.72 -9.56 6.56
CA ALA A 153 -41.25 -10.85 6.05
C ALA A 153 -41.15 -10.89 4.51
N GLY A 154 -41.97 -10.12 3.80
CA GLY A 154 -41.92 -10.00 2.34
C GLY A 154 -40.85 -9.04 1.81
N SER A 155 -40.18 -8.25 2.65
CA SER A 155 -39.13 -7.31 2.22
C SER A 155 -37.72 -7.84 2.53
N ALA A 156 -37.58 -8.62 3.60
CA ALA A 156 -36.30 -9.19 3.99
C ALA A 156 -35.78 -10.26 3.01
N VAL A 157 -36.68 -11.03 2.38
CA VAL A 157 -36.31 -12.08 1.41
C VAL A 157 -35.80 -11.47 0.10
N GLU A 158 -36.41 -10.40 -0.39
CA GLU A 158 -35.96 -9.66 -1.57
C GLU A 158 -34.58 -9.00 -1.35
N ASP A 159 -34.32 -8.46 -0.16
CA ASP A 159 -33.01 -7.87 0.20
C ASP A 159 -31.91 -8.96 0.36
N GLU A 160 -32.24 -10.13 0.90
CA GLU A 160 -31.34 -11.29 0.90
C GLU A 160 -31.07 -11.81 -0.53
N LEU A 161 -32.06 -11.81 -1.42
CA LEU A 161 -31.89 -12.25 -2.81
C LEU A 161 -31.05 -11.25 -3.62
N ALA A 162 -31.23 -9.94 -3.38
CA ALA A 162 -30.40 -8.88 -3.97
C ALA A 162 -28.94 -8.97 -3.49
N SER A 163 -28.71 -9.25 -2.20
CA SER A 163 -27.35 -9.43 -1.66
C SER A 163 -26.68 -10.73 -2.14
N MET A 164 -27.42 -11.83 -2.29
CA MET A 164 -26.90 -13.06 -2.91
C MET A 164 -26.54 -12.88 -4.39
N LYS A 165 -27.37 -12.16 -5.16
CA LYS A 165 -27.08 -11.88 -6.58
C LYS A 165 -25.83 -11.01 -6.75
N LYS A 166 -25.64 -10.04 -5.85
CA LYS A 166 -24.42 -9.20 -5.81
C LYS A 166 -23.18 -10.01 -5.44
N ASN A 167 -23.28 -10.96 -4.51
CA ASN A 167 -22.17 -11.84 -4.15
C ASN A 167 -21.83 -12.86 -5.25
N LEU A 168 -22.80 -13.32 -6.03
CA LEU A 168 -22.54 -14.17 -7.20
C LEU A 168 -21.90 -13.39 -8.36
N LEU A 169 -22.30 -12.13 -8.61
CA LEU A 169 -21.64 -11.27 -9.59
C LEU A 169 -20.22 -10.84 -9.16
N SER A 170 -20.00 -10.63 -7.86
CA SER A 170 -18.69 -10.26 -7.31
C SER A 170 -17.74 -11.46 -7.13
N GLY A 171 -18.26 -12.69 -7.10
CA GLY A 171 -17.49 -13.94 -7.08
C GLY A 171 -17.15 -14.52 -8.46
N SER A 172 -17.66 -13.91 -9.55
CA SER A 172 -17.43 -14.34 -10.93
C SER A 172 -16.73 -13.28 -11.81
N SER A 173 -16.12 -12.26 -11.23
CA SER A 173 -15.50 -11.12 -11.96
C SER A 173 -14.05 -10.79 -11.58
N SER A 174 -13.21 -11.81 -11.32
CA SER A 174 -11.75 -11.65 -11.30
C SER A 174 -10.97 -12.61 -12.21
N SER A 175 -11.61 -13.22 -13.21
CA SER A 175 -10.94 -13.96 -14.30
C SER A 175 -11.24 -13.43 -15.72
N GLY A 176 -11.77 -12.21 -15.85
CA GLY A 176 -12.18 -11.66 -17.15
C GLY A 176 -11.83 -10.19 -17.34
N SER A 177 -10.54 -9.85 -17.47
CA SER A 177 -10.10 -8.65 -18.18
C SER A 177 -8.59 -8.72 -18.46
N LYS A 178 -8.23 -9.38 -19.57
CA LYS A 178 -6.89 -9.30 -20.20
C LYS A 178 -6.94 -9.79 -21.65
N ASN A 179 -7.94 -9.35 -22.41
CA ASN A 179 -8.03 -9.66 -23.86
C ASN A 179 -8.27 -8.43 -24.75
N SER A 180 -8.23 -7.21 -24.22
CA SER A 180 -8.34 -5.99 -25.04
C SER A 180 -7.01 -5.48 -25.60
N ASP A 181 -5.86 -5.87 -25.03
CA ASP A 181 -4.55 -5.44 -25.56
C ASP A 181 -4.07 -6.29 -26.75
N VAL A 182 -4.60 -7.52 -26.91
CA VAL A 182 -4.18 -8.45 -27.98
C VAL A 182 -4.91 -8.16 -29.30
N ASP A 183 -6.15 -7.67 -29.24
CA ASP A 183 -6.92 -7.30 -30.45
C ASP A 183 -6.38 -6.00 -31.10
N ASP A 184 -5.81 -5.09 -30.31
CA ASP A 184 -5.19 -3.86 -30.81
C ASP A 184 -3.83 -4.12 -31.50
N GLU A 185 -3.10 -5.17 -31.11
CA GLU A 185 -1.88 -5.62 -31.80
C GLU A 185 -2.20 -6.38 -33.10
N LEU A 186 -3.28 -7.17 -33.15
CA LEU A 186 -3.69 -7.89 -34.36
C LEU A 186 -4.18 -6.93 -35.47
N ALA A 187 -4.81 -5.82 -35.08
CA ALA A 187 -5.26 -4.77 -36.02
C ALA A 187 -4.10 -3.96 -36.61
N LYS A 188 -3.02 -3.72 -35.84
CA LYS A 188 -1.81 -3.04 -36.33
C LYS A 188 -0.99 -3.92 -37.28
N LEU A 189 -0.86 -5.22 -37.01
CA LEU A 189 -0.12 -6.14 -37.89
C LEU A 189 -0.81 -6.35 -39.25
N LYS A 190 -2.14 -6.30 -39.33
CA LYS A 190 -2.86 -6.36 -40.61
C LYS A 190 -2.70 -5.07 -41.43
N LYS A 191 -2.50 -3.93 -40.79
CA LYS A 191 -2.29 -2.63 -41.46
C LYS A 191 -0.89 -2.49 -42.05
N ASP A 192 0.12 -3.09 -41.43
CA ASP A 192 1.53 -3.04 -41.90
C ASP A 192 1.88 -4.12 -42.94
N ALA A 193 1.00 -5.11 -43.18
CA ALA A 193 1.23 -6.18 -44.15
C ALA A 193 0.56 -5.98 -45.53
N GLY A 194 -0.08 -4.83 -45.77
CA GLY A 194 -0.46 -4.41 -47.13
C GLY A 194 -1.44 -5.31 -47.90
N LEU A 195 -2.64 -5.55 -47.34
CA LEU A 195 -3.87 -5.84 -48.10
C LEU A 195 -5.01 -4.96 -47.58
#